data_AF-C6M1K6-F1
#
_entry.id   AF-C6M1K6-F1
#
_cell.length_a   1.000
_cell.length_b   1.000
_cell.length_c   1.000
_cell.angle_alpha   90.00
_cell.angle_beta   90.00
_cell.angle_gamma   90.00
#
_symmetry.space_group_name_H-M   'P 1'
#
loop_
_entity.id
_entity.type
_entity.pdbx_description
1 polymer ?
#
loop_
_entity_poly.entity_id
_entity_poly.type
_entity_poly.pdbx_seq_one_letter_code
_entity_poly.pdbx_strand_id
1 'polypeptide(L)'
;MKQSALGLLALILSFSAAAQEPAVSLNAEQVEHCRQMLQDAALIEATANVCGGDNEDIKDYAGHLYSLYMAADPQALQCVNYSMAMKKAGKPLPHYGYSPEQDSKQYCAQSRKERHLAQQRVEALVEKELPNIARKVSEESNALYQEHQKQLAQRQNAEPDNWEKPKSSKQILNEMREQLAASRKKAEIARRKIEKQ
;
A
#
# COMPACT_ATOMS: atom_id res chain seq x y z
N MET A 1 8.16 -19.92 -9.30
CA MET A 1 8.66 -18.52 -9.23
C MET A 1 8.49 -18.11 -7.78
N LYS A 2 9.57 -17.76 -7.06
CA LYS A 2 9.47 -17.39 -5.64
C LYS A 2 8.62 -16.12 -5.48
N GLN A 3 7.36 -16.27 -5.10
CA GLN A 3 6.49 -15.13 -4.81
C GLN A 3 6.86 -14.54 -3.45
N SER A 4 7.20 -13.25 -3.42
CA SER A 4 7.40 -12.50 -2.17
C SER A 4 6.05 -12.14 -1.55
N ALA A 5 6.00 -11.91 -0.23
CA ALA A 5 4.77 -11.47 0.44
C ALA A 5 4.17 -10.18 -0.16
N LEU A 6 5.01 -9.23 -0.56
CA LEU A 6 4.58 -8.02 -1.27
C LEU A 6 4.09 -8.31 -2.70
N GLY A 7 4.71 -9.27 -3.40
CA GLY A 7 4.23 -9.73 -4.70
C GLY A 7 2.86 -10.42 -4.60
N LEU A 8 2.64 -11.20 -3.55
CA LEU A 8 1.33 -11.81 -3.23
C LEU A 8 0.28 -10.75 -2.89
N LEU A 9 0.65 -9.76 -2.08
CA LEU A 9 -0.22 -8.62 -1.75
C LEU A 9 -0.62 -7.85 -3.01
N ALA A 10 0.34 -7.54 -3.89
CA ALA A 10 0.07 -6.82 -5.13
C ALA A 10 -0.85 -7.60 -6.08
N LEU A 11 -0.66 -8.93 -6.19
CA LEU A 11 -1.56 -9.79 -6.95
C LEU A 11 -2.99 -9.72 -6.40
N ILE A 12 -3.14 -9.86 -5.08
CA ILE A 12 -4.44 -9.83 -4.39
C ILE A 12 -5.15 -8.49 -4.54
N LEU A 13 -4.43 -7.38 -4.35
CA LEU A 13 -4.99 -6.04 -4.53
C LEU A 13 -5.45 -5.80 -5.97
N SER A 14 -4.83 -6.46 -6.96
CA SER A 14 -5.21 -6.37 -8.37
C SER A 14 -6.55 -7.08 -8.68
N PHE A 15 -6.90 -8.14 -7.95
CA PHE A 15 -8.15 -8.91 -8.16
C PHE A 15 -9.39 -8.27 -7.52
N SER A 16 -9.20 -7.31 -6.61
CA SER A 16 -10.31 -6.60 -5.95
C SER A 16 -10.88 -5.44 -6.78
N ALA A 17 -10.36 -5.18 -7.98
CA ALA A 17 -10.70 -4.03 -8.82
C ALA A 17 -11.83 -4.30 -9.86
N ALA A 18 -12.80 -5.16 -9.54
CA ALA A 18 -13.98 -5.34 -10.41
C ALA A 18 -14.95 -4.16 -10.21
N ALA A 19 -15.05 -3.33 -11.26
CA ALA A 19 -15.73 -2.06 -11.29
C ALA A 19 -17.26 -2.17 -11.16
N GLN A 20 -17.80 -1.49 -10.15
CA GLN A 20 -19.11 -0.85 -10.17
C GLN A 20 -18.87 0.58 -9.69
N GLU A 21 -19.21 1.60 -10.48
CA GLU A 21 -19.20 2.99 -9.99
C GLU A 21 -20.26 3.08 -8.90
N PRO A 22 -19.91 3.12 -7.61
CA PRO A 22 -20.93 3.26 -6.60
C PRO A 22 -21.31 4.74 -6.61
N ALA A 23 -22.61 5.03 -6.51
CA ALA A 23 -23.02 6.30 -5.97
C ALA A 23 -22.57 6.32 -4.49
N VAL A 24 -21.30 6.64 -4.23
CA VAL A 24 -20.71 6.60 -2.89
C VAL A 24 -21.21 7.81 -2.13
N SER A 25 -22.40 7.73 -1.52
CA SER A 25 -22.80 8.64 -0.46
C SER A 25 -22.10 8.19 0.83
N LEU A 26 -21.03 8.89 1.21
CA LEU A 26 -20.40 8.73 2.51
C LEU A 26 -21.11 9.59 3.56
N ASN A 27 -21.20 9.10 4.79
CA ASN A 27 -21.57 9.93 5.92
C ASN A 27 -20.39 10.84 6.33
N ALA A 28 -20.63 11.81 7.21
CA ALA A 28 -19.60 12.79 7.60
C ALA A 28 -18.34 12.15 8.22
N GLU A 29 -18.50 11.10 9.02
CA GLU A 29 -17.38 10.37 9.64
C GLU A 29 -16.53 9.66 8.59
N GLN A 30 -17.16 9.00 7.62
CA GLN A 30 -16.49 8.34 6.50
C GLN A 30 -15.78 9.36 5.60
N VAL A 31 -16.37 10.54 5.39
CA VAL A 31 -15.70 11.62 4.65
C VAL A 31 -14.42 12.06 5.35
N GLU A 32 -14.46 12.28 6.67
CA GLU A 32 -13.27 12.67 7.45
C GLU A 32 -12.23 11.55 7.50
N HIS A 33 -12.66 10.29 7.64
CA HIS A 33 -11.77 9.13 7.54
C HIS A 33 -11.05 9.11 6.18
N CYS A 34 -11.80 9.20 5.08
CA CYS A 34 -11.22 9.22 3.74
C CYS A 34 -10.31 10.43 3.51
N ARG A 35 -10.65 11.59 4.06
CA ARG A 35 -9.80 12.78 4.01
C ARG A 35 -8.45 12.53 4.70
N GLN A 36 -8.47 12.02 5.92
CA GLN A 36 -7.26 11.72 6.69
C GLN A 36 -6.41 10.65 6.02
N MET A 37 -7.04 9.55 5.58
CA MET A 37 -6.35 8.46 4.91
C MET A 37 -5.65 8.95 3.63
N LEU A 38 -6.38 9.65 2.76
CA LEU A 38 -5.82 10.12 1.49
C LEU A 38 -4.75 11.19 1.70
N GLN A 39 -4.87 11.99 2.76
CA GLN A 39 -3.82 12.94 3.15
C GLN A 39 -2.55 12.20 3.59
N ASP A 40 -2.67 11.18 4.42
CA ASP A 40 -1.53 10.37 4.86
C ASP A 40 -0.87 9.66 3.68
N ALA A 41 -1.67 9.04 2.80
CA ALA A 41 -1.20 8.40 1.59
C ALA A 41 -0.41 9.38 0.68
N ALA A 42 -0.94 10.58 0.45
CA ALA A 42 -0.27 11.60 -0.36
C ALA A 42 1.06 12.08 0.25
N LEU A 43 1.15 12.19 1.59
CA LEU A 43 2.37 12.56 2.30
C LEU A 43 3.44 11.45 2.24
N ILE A 44 3.01 10.18 2.25
CA ILE A 44 3.91 9.03 2.01
C ILE A 44 4.40 9.01 0.57
N GLU A 45 3.50 9.16 -0.41
CA GLU A 45 3.88 9.21 -1.83
C GLU A 45 4.84 10.37 -2.11
N ALA A 46 4.59 11.55 -1.54
CA ALA A 46 5.48 12.69 -1.70
C ALA A 46 6.86 12.44 -1.06
N THR A 47 6.93 11.60 -0.02
CA THR A 47 8.22 11.16 0.54
C THR A 47 9.00 10.31 -0.46
N ALA A 48 8.34 9.46 -1.25
CA ALA A 48 8.99 8.68 -2.31
C ALA A 48 9.36 9.58 -3.51
N ASN A 49 8.38 10.28 -4.06
CA ASN A 49 8.46 10.83 -5.41
C ASN A 49 8.98 12.26 -5.48
N VAL A 50 8.93 13.01 -4.36
CA VAL A 50 9.27 14.43 -4.34
C VAL A 50 10.45 14.67 -3.41
N CYS A 51 10.37 14.16 -2.19
CA CYS A 51 11.35 14.43 -1.14
C CYS A 51 12.46 13.38 -1.03
N GLY A 52 12.29 12.23 -1.67
CA GLY A 52 13.30 11.16 -1.73
C GLY A 52 14.42 11.46 -2.71
N GLY A 53 14.23 12.39 -3.64
CA GLY A 53 15.17 12.65 -4.73
C GLY A 53 15.48 11.36 -5.51
N ASP A 54 16.76 11.08 -5.74
CA ASP A 54 17.23 9.84 -6.38
C ASP A 54 17.55 8.72 -5.37
N ASN A 55 17.18 8.88 -4.10
CA ASN A 55 17.48 7.88 -3.09
C ASN A 55 16.48 6.72 -3.11
N GLU A 56 16.88 5.62 -3.73
CA GLU A 56 16.06 4.41 -3.87
C GLU A 56 15.67 3.79 -2.52
N ASP A 57 16.52 3.84 -1.49
CA ASP A 57 16.16 3.28 -0.17
C ASP A 57 14.97 4.02 0.46
N ILE A 58 14.85 5.33 0.27
CA ILE A 58 13.72 6.14 0.75
C ILE A 58 12.46 5.84 -0.08
N LYS A 59 12.60 5.71 -1.40
CA LYS A 59 11.50 5.36 -2.30
C LYS A 59 10.93 3.98 -2.01
N ASP A 60 11.79 2.97 -1.89
CA ASP A 60 11.41 1.59 -1.60
C ASP A 60 10.61 1.49 -0.30
N TYR A 61 11.12 2.11 0.77
CA TYR A 61 10.44 2.11 2.05
C TYR A 61 9.08 2.83 1.99
N ALA A 62 9.01 4.00 1.36
CA ALA A 62 7.76 4.73 1.23
C ALA A 62 6.74 3.97 0.36
N GLY A 63 7.18 3.32 -0.71
CA GLY A 63 6.32 2.48 -1.57
C GLY A 63 5.81 1.23 -0.86
N HIS A 64 6.66 0.54 -0.08
CA HIS A 64 6.25 -0.57 0.77
C HIS A 64 5.22 -0.13 1.81
N LEU A 65 5.50 0.98 2.50
CA LEU A 65 4.64 1.50 3.54
C LEU A 65 3.28 1.91 2.98
N TYR A 66 3.25 2.58 1.82
CA TYR A 66 2.03 2.91 1.10
C TYR A 66 1.20 1.67 0.77
N SER A 67 1.82 0.65 0.17
CA SER A 67 1.13 -0.57 -0.24
C SER A 67 0.49 -1.29 0.95
N LEU A 68 1.24 -1.39 2.06
CA LEU A 68 0.73 -1.98 3.30
C LEU A 68 -0.36 -1.12 3.94
N TYR A 69 -0.25 0.22 3.85
CA TYR A 69 -1.27 1.13 4.38
C TYR A 69 -2.60 0.97 3.67
N MET A 70 -2.58 0.93 2.34
CA MET A 70 -3.77 0.71 1.52
C MET A 70 -4.41 -0.65 1.79
N ALA A 71 -3.61 -1.67 2.12
CA ALA A 71 -4.13 -2.99 2.52
C ALA A 71 -4.61 -3.05 3.98
N ALA A 72 -4.06 -2.20 4.86
CA ALA A 72 -4.41 -2.12 6.27
C ALA A 72 -5.77 -1.44 6.50
N ASP A 73 -6.11 -0.45 5.68
CA ASP A 73 -7.38 0.26 5.78
C ASP A 73 -8.48 -0.45 4.97
N PRO A 74 -9.53 -1.02 5.62
CA PRO A 74 -10.60 -1.72 4.92
C PRO A 74 -11.47 -0.80 4.05
N GLN A 75 -11.45 0.51 4.27
CA GLN A 75 -12.18 1.50 3.49
C GLN A 75 -11.31 2.11 2.38
N ALA A 76 -10.07 1.66 2.19
CA ALA A 76 -9.14 2.30 1.29
C ALA A 76 -9.68 2.46 -0.14
N LEU A 77 -10.23 1.39 -0.70
CA LEU A 77 -10.83 1.39 -2.03
C LEU A 77 -12.06 2.31 -2.11
N GLN A 78 -12.89 2.34 -1.06
CA GLN A 78 -14.05 3.24 -0.98
C GLN A 78 -13.60 4.70 -0.98
N CYS A 79 -12.56 5.03 -0.23
CA CYS A 79 -12.00 6.38 -0.16
C CYS A 79 -11.38 6.83 -1.49
N VAL A 80 -10.65 5.94 -2.17
CA VAL A 80 -10.11 6.22 -3.51
C VAL A 80 -11.24 6.44 -4.54
N ASN A 81 -12.27 5.59 -4.51
CA ASN A 81 -13.42 5.75 -5.40
C ASN A 81 -14.18 7.05 -5.14
N TYR A 82 -14.37 7.39 -3.86
CA TYR A 82 -14.99 8.64 -3.46
C TYR A 82 -14.17 9.86 -3.90
N SER A 83 -12.84 9.84 -3.74
CA SER A 83 -11.99 10.95 -4.19
C SER A 83 -12.02 11.15 -5.70
N MET A 84 -12.04 10.06 -6.48
CA MET A 84 -12.21 10.11 -7.93
C MET A 84 -13.55 10.71 -8.33
N ALA A 85 -14.65 10.30 -7.69
CA ALA A 85 -15.98 10.85 -7.94
C ALA A 85 -16.05 12.36 -7.62
N MET A 86 -15.47 12.75 -6.48
CA MET A 86 -15.39 14.15 -6.05
C MET A 86 -14.55 15.01 -7.00
N LYS A 87 -13.42 14.48 -7.51
CA LYS A 87 -12.61 15.11 -8.55
C LYS A 87 -13.39 15.30 -9.86
N LYS A 88 -14.12 14.27 -10.33
CA LYS A 88 -14.99 14.37 -11.52
C LYS A 88 -16.06 15.47 -11.36
N ALA A 89 -16.58 15.66 -10.15
CA ALA A 89 -17.58 16.68 -9.84
C ALA A 89 -16.99 18.10 -9.58
N GLY A 90 -15.68 18.30 -9.76
CA GLY A 90 -15.02 19.58 -9.49
C GLY A 90 -14.94 19.95 -8.00
N LYS A 91 -15.17 18.98 -7.10
CA LYS A 91 -15.12 19.15 -5.64
C LYS A 91 -14.00 18.29 -5.07
N PRO A 92 -12.74 18.45 -5.47
CA PRO A 92 -11.68 17.58 -4.97
C PRO A 92 -11.68 17.60 -3.44
N LEU A 93 -11.53 16.42 -2.84
CA LEU A 93 -11.22 16.37 -1.42
C LEU A 93 -9.94 17.18 -1.17
N PRO A 94 -9.81 17.84 -0.02
CA PRO A 94 -8.59 18.54 0.33
C PRO A 94 -7.48 17.51 0.52
N HIS A 95 -6.74 17.25 -0.54
CA HIS A 95 -5.49 16.49 -0.50
C HIS A 95 -4.37 17.52 -0.36
N TYR A 96 -3.56 17.42 0.69
CA TYR A 96 -2.26 18.09 0.75
C TYR A 96 -1.29 17.31 -0.13
N GLY A 97 -1.56 17.32 -1.44
CA GLY A 97 -0.69 16.76 -2.46
C GLY A 97 0.35 17.79 -2.87
N TYR A 98 1.55 17.32 -3.19
CA TYR A 98 2.54 18.14 -3.87
C TYR A 98 1.98 18.63 -5.20
N SER A 99 1.89 19.95 -5.39
CA SER A 99 1.60 20.53 -6.70
C SER A 99 2.89 20.52 -7.54
N PRO A 100 2.87 20.06 -8.80
CA PRO A 100 4.04 20.16 -9.69
C PRO A 100 4.54 21.60 -9.89
N GLU A 101 3.68 22.59 -9.66
CA GLU A 101 4.01 24.01 -9.74
C GLU A 101 4.81 24.50 -8.51
N GLN A 102 4.80 23.73 -7.41
CA GLN A 102 5.50 24.06 -6.18
C GLN A 102 6.95 23.58 -6.26
N ASP A 103 7.90 24.41 -5.79
CA ASP A 103 9.29 23.99 -5.66
C ASP A 103 9.40 22.78 -4.71
N SER A 104 10.01 21.69 -5.19
CA SER A 104 10.08 20.43 -4.47
C SER A 104 10.88 20.56 -3.17
N LYS A 105 11.98 21.31 -3.17
CA LYS A 105 12.80 21.52 -1.95
C LYS A 105 12.02 22.29 -0.89
N GLN A 106 11.35 23.36 -1.29
CA GLN A 106 10.51 24.18 -0.42
C GLN A 106 9.35 23.37 0.15
N TYR A 107 8.63 22.61 -0.71
CA TYR A 107 7.57 21.72 -0.26
C TYR A 107 8.08 20.70 0.75
N CYS A 108 9.22 20.06 0.48
CA CYS A 108 9.77 19.01 1.34
C CYS A 108 10.23 19.53 2.71
N ALA A 109 10.72 20.77 2.76
CA ALA A 109 11.06 21.45 4.00
C ALA A 109 9.79 21.82 4.81
N GLN A 110 8.80 22.43 4.16
CA GLN A 110 7.55 22.85 4.80
C GLN A 110 6.72 21.66 5.32
N SER A 111 6.62 20.60 4.52
CA SER A 111 5.86 19.38 4.85
C SER A 111 6.61 18.40 5.76
N ARG A 112 7.86 18.66 6.15
CA ARG A 112 8.71 17.67 6.87
C ARG A 112 8.02 17.10 8.11
N LYS A 113 7.42 17.98 8.93
CA LYS A 113 6.72 17.58 10.16
C LYS A 113 5.48 16.74 9.84
N GLU A 114 4.67 17.17 8.88
CA GLU A 114 3.44 16.49 8.49
C GLU A 114 3.73 15.11 7.88
N ARG A 115 4.73 15.00 7.00
CA ARG A 115 5.18 13.71 6.45
C ARG A 115 5.68 12.77 7.54
N HIS A 116 6.40 13.27 8.54
CA HIS A 116 6.85 12.43 9.66
C HIS A 116 5.68 11.94 10.51
N LEU A 117 4.69 12.79 10.80
CA LEU A 117 3.50 12.41 11.55
C LEU A 117 2.62 11.42 10.78
N ALA A 118 2.44 11.64 9.48
CA ALA A 118 1.75 10.71 8.59
C ALA A 118 2.44 9.35 8.61
N GLN A 119 3.77 9.32 8.45
CA GLN A 119 4.56 8.08 8.55
C GLN A 119 4.32 7.34 9.87
N GLN A 120 4.33 8.04 11.02
CA GLN A 120 4.07 7.40 12.31
C GLN A 120 2.66 6.82 12.42
N ARG A 121 1.63 7.55 11.95
CA ARG A 121 0.25 7.05 11.92
C ARG A 121 0.11 5.81 11.04
N VAL A 122 0.68 5.88 9.84
CA VAL A 122 0.65 4.77 8.88
C VAL A 122 1.39 3.56 9.43
N GLU A 123 2.60 3.72 9.97
CA GLU A 123 3.35 2.63 10.61
C GLU A 123 2.56 1.97 11.74
N ALA A 124 1.90 2.77 12.60
CA ALA A 124 1.11 2.24 13.69
C ALA A 124 -0.09 1.43 13.21
N LEU A 125 -0.80 1.90 12.17
CA LEU A 125 -1.91 1.16 11.59
C LEU A 125 -1.41 -0.12 10.90
N VAL A 126 -0.32 -0.02 10.13
CA VAL A 126 0.27 -1.17 9.43
C VAL A 126 0.71 -2.24 10.42
N GLU A 127 1.44 -1.91 11.48
CA GLU A 127 1.86 -2.91 12.48
C GLU A 127 0.67 -3.57 13.17
N LYS A 128 -0.38 -2.80 13.46
CA LYS A 128 -1.62 -3.32 14.05
C LYS A 128 -2.32 -4.32 13.11
N GLU A 129 -2.44 -3.98 11.84
CA GLU A 129 -3.23 -4.76 10.87
C GLU A 129 -2.41 -5.80 10.08
N LEU A 130 -1.08 -5.80 10.20
CA LEU A 130 -0.20 -6.73 9.49
C LEU A 130 -0.58 -8.21 9.68
N PRO A 131 -0.97 -8.68 10.88
CA PRO A 131 -1.45 -10.06 11.06
C PRO A 131 -2.72 -10.35 10.24
N ASN A 132 -3.64 -9.38 10.17
CA ASN A 132 -4.88 -9.50 9.39
C ASN A 132 -4.58 -9.52 7.89
N ILE A 133 -3.68 -8.67 7.42
CA ILE A 133 -3.20 -8.65 6.03
C ILE A 133 -2.59 -10.01 5.69
N ALA A 134 -1.64 -10.50 6.49
CA ALA A 134 -0.98 -11.77 6.25
C ALA A 134 -1.95 -12.97 6.24
N ARG A 135 -2.98 -12.93 7.10
CA ARG A 135 -4.06 -13.91 7.10
C ARG A 135 -4.85 -13.88 5.78
N LYS A 136 -5.34 -12.70 5.36
CA LYS A 136 -6.07 -12.54 4.09
C LYS A 136 -5.23 -13.01 2.90
N VAL A 137 -3.96 -12.62 2.85
CA VAL A 137 -3.04 -13.05 1.79
C VAL A 137 -2.90 -14.58 1.73
N SER A 138 -2.79 -15.23 2.89
CA SER A 138 -2.72 -16.69 2.97
C SER A 138 -4.02 -17.35 2.51
N GLU A 139 -5.17 -16.84 2.94
CA GLU A 139 -6.50 -17.36 2.59
C GLU A 139 -6.77 -17.27 1.09
N GLU A 140 -6.52 -16.11 0.49
CA GLU A 140 -6.75 -15.88 -0.94
C GLU A 140 -5.76 -16.65 -1.81
N SER A 141 -4.47 -16.70 -1.42
CA SER A 141 -3.47 -17.53 -2.11
C SER A 141 -3.85 -19.01 -2.05
N ASN A 142 -4.38 -19.48 -0.92
CA ASN A 142 -4.88 -20.85 -0.79
C ASN A 142 -6.14 -21.08 -1.64
N ALA A 143 -7.07 -20.14 -1.69
CA ALA A 143 -8.25 -20.25 -2.54
C ALA A 143 -7.88 -20.38 -4.03
N LEU A 144 -6.98 -19.52 -4.52
CA LEU A 144 -6.47 -19.57 -5.89
C LEU A 144 -5.75 -20.89 -6.19
N TYR A 145 -4.93 -21.37 -5.25
CA TYR A 145 -4.27 -22.66 -5.39
C TYR A 145 -5.29 -23.82 -5.50
N GLN A 146 -6.31 -23.85 -4.64
CA GLN A 146 -7.34 -24.89 -4.68
C GLN A 146 -8.18 -24.83 -5.96
N GLU A 147 -8.52 -23.65 -6.45
CA GLU A 147 -9.22 -23.47 -7.72
C GLU A 147 -8.40 -24.03 -8.87
N HIS A 148 -7.11 -23.72 -8.92
CA HIS A 148 -6.22 -24.25 -9.94
C HIS A 148 -6.10 -25.78 -9.87
N GLN A 149 -5.92 -26.36 -8.68
CA GLN A 149 -5.88 -27.83 -8.53
C GLN A 149 -7.16 -28.49 -9.07
N LYS A 150 -8.34 -27.88 -8.89
CA LYS A 150 -9.59 -28.36 -9.49
C LYS A 150 -9.57 -28.28 -11.02
N GLN A 151 -9.05 -27.19 -11.59
CA GLN A 151 -8.93 -27.02 -13.05
C GLN A 151 -7.95 -28.04 -13.66
N LEU A 152 -6.84 -28.35 -12.99
CA LEU A 152 -5.90 -29.40 -13.42
C LEU A 152 -6.54 -30.78 -13.40
N ALA A 153 -7.28 -31.12 -12.33
CA ALA A 153 -7.98 -32.40 -12.22
C ALA A 153 -9.03 -32.62 -13.34
N GLN A 154 -9.56 -31.55 -13.94
CA GLN A 154 -10.49 -31.62 -15.07
C GLN A 154 -9.79 -31.83 -16.43
N ARG A 155 -8.47 -31.64 -16.52
CA ARG A 155 -7.71 -31.78 -17.77
C ARG A 155 -7.07 -33.16 -17.83
N GLN A 156 -7.53 -34.01 -18.77
CA GLN A 156 -7.05 -35.39 -18.92
C GLN A 156 -5.57 -35.52 -19.36
N ASN A 157 -4.90 -34.44 -19.77
CA ASN A 157 -3.50 -34.45 -20.22
C ASN A 157 -2.74 -33.15 -19.84
N ALA A 158 -2.91 -32.65 -18.61
CA ALA A 158 -2.14 -31.48 -18.16
C ALA A 158 -0.71 -31.89 -17.79
N GLU A 159 0.29 -31.18 -18.31
CA GLU A 159 1.67 -31.26 -17.80
C GLU A 159 1.69 -30.96 -16.29
N PRO A 160 2.64 -31.55 -15.53
CA PRO A 160 2.82 -31.21 -14.12
C PRO A 160 3.06 -29.71 -13.97
N ASP A 161 2.09 -29.00 -13.38
CA ASP A 161 2.25 -27.57 -13.13
C ASP A 161 3.10 -27.34 -11.87
N ASN A 162 4.09 -26.46 -11.98
CA ASN A 162 5.06 -26.16 -10.93
C ASN A 162 4.54 -25.06 -9.98
N TRP A 163 3.25 -25.12 -9.62
CA TRP A 163 2.69 -24.20 -8.65
C TRP A 163 3.17 -24.54 -7.24
N GLU A 164 3.99 -23.65 -6.69
CA GLU A 164 4.44 -23.73 -5.30
C GLU A 164 3.24 -23.69 -4.35
N LYS A 165 3.30 -24.50 -3.29
CA LYS A 165 2.27 -24.49 -2.25
C LYS A 165 2.22 -23.10 -1.59
N PRO A 166 1.01 -22.52 -1.36
CA PRO A 166 0.85 -21.25 -0.68
C PRO A 166 1.56 -21.20 0.67
N LYS A 167 2.16 -20.04 0.97
CA LYS A 167 2.76 -19.80 2.29
C LYS A 167 1.67 -19.69 3.36
N SER A 168 1.98 -20.16 4.56
CA SER A 168 1.11 -19.94 5.73
C SER A 168 1.08 -18.46 6.12
N SER A 169 -0.01 -18.03 6.77
CA SER A 169 -0.13 -16.67 7.30
C SER A 169 1.03 -16.27 8.23
N LYS A 170 1.55 -17.22 9.02
CA LYS A 170 2.73 -17.00 9.87
C LYS A 170 4.00 -16.72 9.06
N GLN A 171 4.24 -17.46 7.99
CA GLN A 171 5.38 -17.23 7.09
C GLN A 171 5.25 -15.88 6.38
N ILE A 172 4.05 -15.56 5.88
CA ILE A 172 3.76 -14.27 5.22
C ILE A 172 3.97 -13.11 6.19
N LEU A 173 3.44 -13.22 7.42
CA LEU A 173 3.59 -12.18 8.45
C LEU A 173 5.06 -11.91 8.78
N ASN A 174 5.86 -12.97 8.96
CA ASN A 174 7.29 -12.83 9.24
C ASN A 174 8.01 -12.14 8.08
N GLU A 175 7.76 -12.57 6.84
CA GLU A 175 8.36 -11.95 5.65
C GLU A 175 7.97 -10.47 5.52
N MET A 176 6.70 -10.11 5.75
CA MET A 176 6.25 -8.71 5.70
C MET A 176 6.95 -7.86 6.77
N ARG A 177 7.07 -8.37 8.00
CA ARG A 177 7.79 -7.68 9.08
C ARG A 177 9.26 -7.47 8.77
N GLU A 178 9.93 -8.51 8.28
CA GLU A 178 11.35 -8.44 7.92
C GLU A 178 11.58 -7.44 6.78
N GLN A 179 10.73 -7.46 5.75
CA GLN A 179 10.81 -6.52 4.62
C GLN A 179 10.56 -5.07 5.05
N LEU A 180 9.55 -4.84 5.88
CA LEU A 180 9.25 -3.50 6.40
C LEU A 180 10.37 -2.98 7.30
N ALA A 181 10.87 -3.80 8.22
CA ALA A 181 11.98 -3.42 9.11
C ALA A 181 13.27 -3.15 8.34
N ALA A 182 13.60 -4.00 7.35
CA ALA A 182 14.80 -3.83 6.54
C ALA A 182 14.75 -2.56 5.69
N SER A 183 13.62 -2.30 5.01
CA SER A 183 13.45 -1.09 4.21
C SER A 183 13.45 0.18 5.07
N ARG A 184 12.77 0.18 6.22
CA ARG A 184 12.80 1.29 7.19
C ARG A 184 14.24 1.63 7.60
N LYS A 185 15.02 0.62 8.00
CA LYS A 185 16.40 0.83 8.44
C LYS A 185 17.28 1.46 7.35
N LYS A 186 17.14 1.00 6.10
CA LYS A 186 17.87 1.58 4.96
C LYS A 186 17.46 3.04 4.72
N ALA A 187 16.16 3.32 4.71
CA ALA A 187 15.63 4.67 4.55
C ALA A 187 16.09 5.63 5.67
N GLU A 188 16.13 5.18 6.92
CA GLU A 188 16.64 5.98 8.04
C GLU A 188 18.13 6.33 7.87
N ILE A 189 18.95 5.37 7.42
CA ILE A 189 20.37 5.62 7.12
C ILE A 189 20.50 6.63 5.98
N ALA A 190 19.72 6.47 4.91
CA ALA A 190 19.71 7.37 3.77
C ALA A 190 19.32 8.81 4.17
N ARG A 191 18.24 8.99 4.93
CA ARG A 191 17.80 10.30 5.42
C ARG A 191 18.89 11.00 6.24
N ARG A 192 19.56 10.27 7.14
CA ARG A 192 20.67 10.82 7.93
C ARG A 192 21.86 11.26 7.08
N LYS A 193 22.10 10.64 5.92
CA LYS A 193 23.16 11.06 4.99
C LYS A 193 22.78 12.37 4.29
N ILE A 194 21.53 12.49 3.85
CA ILE A 194 21.01 13.71 3.19
C ILE A 194 21.02 14.90 4.16
N GLU A 195 20.62 14.69 5.43
CA GLU A 195 20.57 15.75 6.44
C GLU A 195 21.95 16.22 6.93
N LYS A 196 23.03 15.49 6.62
CA LYS A 196 24.41 15.84 6.99
C LYS A 196 25.21 16.47 5.85
N GLN A 197 24.63 16.56 4.65
CA GLN A 197 25.20 17.24 3.47
C GLN A 197 24.67 18.67 3.41
#